data_AF-A0A974YI50-F1
#
_entry.id   AF-A0A974YI50-F1
#
_cell.length_a   1.000
_cell.length_b   1.000
_cell.length_c   1.000
_cell.angle_alpha   90.00
_cell.angle_beta   90.00
_cell.angle_gamma   90.00
#
_symmetry.space_group_name_H-M   'P 1'
#
loop_
_entity.id
_entity.type
_entity.pdbx_description
1 polymer ?
#
loop_
_entity_poly.entity_id
_entity_poly.type
_entity_poly.pdbx_seq_one_letter_code
_entity_poly.pdbx_strand_id
1 'polypeptide(L)' 'MAQCEYCEREIPPGLLICPQCGQRPPGDEERKRRMKRISVVIGITGVFMLLLLLRDAAMRGTIPHFS' A
#
# COMPACT_ATOMS: atom_id res chain seq x y z
N MET A 1 -4.41 27.49 8.20
CA MET A 1 -3.03 27.23 8.69
C MET A 1 -3.08 25.96 9.51
N ALA A 2 -2.07 25.10 9.49
CA ALA A 2 -2.06 23.86 10.29
C ALA A 2 -1.28 24.12 11.58
N GLN A 3 -1.82 23.76 12.74
CA GLN A 3 -1.09 23.89 14.01
C GLN A 3 -0.22 22.64 14.24
N CYS A 4 1.01 22.81 14.69
CA CYS A 4 1.86 21.68 15.05
C CYS A 4 1.42 21.09 16.38
N GLU A 5 1.08 19.80 16.43
CA GLU A 5 0.68 19.12 17.69
C GLU A 5 1.80 18.98 18.72
N TYR A 6 3.06 19.24 18.34
CA TYR A 6 4.22 19.11 19.23
C TYR A 6 4.67 20.43 19.88
N CYS A 7 4.50 21.55 19.18
CA CYS A 7 4.94 22.86 19.67
C CYS A 7 3.84 23.92 19.63
N GLU A 8 2.61 23.52 19.26
CA GLU A 8 1.38 24.34 19.21
C GLU A 8 1.50 25.61 18.36
N ARG A 9 2.56 25.75 17.58
CA ARG A 9 2.78 26.88 16.68
C ARG A 9 2.15 26.64 15.32
N GLU A 10 1.84 27.74 14.65
CA GLU A 10 1.32 27.73 13.29
C GLU A 10 2.38 27.26 12.30
N ILE A 11 2.03 26.26 11.50
CA ILE A 11 2.83 25.78 10.37
C ILE A 11 2.31 26.49 9.11
N PRO A 12 3.18 27.23 8.41
CA PRO A 12 2.81 27.84 7.13
C PRO A 12 2.44 26.75 6.10
N PRO A 13 1.42 27.00 5.27
CA PRO A 13 0.96 26.02 4.29
C PRO A 13 2.09 25.68 3.30
N GLY A 14 2.29 24.38 3.05
CA GLY A 14 3.31 23.88 2.11
C GLY A 14 4.56 23.30 2.77
N LEU A 15 4.74 23.42 4.09
CA LEU A 15 5.85 22.77 4.79
C LEU A 15 5.46 21.38 5.29
N LEU A 16 6.24 20.37 4.88
CA LEU A 16 6.13 18.97 5.33
C LEU A 16 6.71 18.73 6.74
N ILE A 17 7.42 19.71 7.29
CA ILE A 17 8.12 19.63 8.58
C ILE A 17 7.89 20.95 9.30
N CYS A 18 7.57 20.91 10.59
CA CYS A 18 7.44 22.13 11.38
C CYS A 18 8.81 22.84 11.50
N PRO A 19 8.95 24.09 11.04
CA PRO A 19 10.24 24.80 11.07
C PRO A 19 10.68 25.20 12.49
N GLN A 20 9.77 25.10 13.48
CA GLN A 20 10.03 25.53 14.85
C GLN A 20 10.54 24.38 15.73
N CYS A 21 9.97 23.19 15.61
CA CYS A 21 10.36 22.02 16.40
C CYS A 21 11.06 20.93 15.59
N GLY A 22 11.11 21.04 14.26
CA GLY A 22 11.70 20.05 13.37
C GLY A 22 10.90 18.76 13.23
N GLN A 23 9.72 18.65 13.87
CA GLN A 23 8.91 17.43 13.83
C GLN A 23 8.00 17.40 12.60
N ARG A 24 7.86 16.21 12.03
CA ARG A 24 6.94 15.92 10.93
C ARG A 24 5.53 15.73 11.50
N PRO A 25 4.51 16.43 10.98
CA PRO A 25 3.14 16.29 11.45
C PRO A 25 2.66 14.83 11.25
N PRO A 26 1.84 14.28 12.18
CA PRO A 26 1.50 12.85 12.19
C PRO A 26 0.66 12.38 10.99
N GLY A 27 0.14 13.30 10.15
CA GLY A 27 -0.59 12.97 8.94
C GLY A 27 0.18 12.14 7.89
N ASP A 28 1.52 12.14 7.94
CA ASP A 28 2.34 11.36 7.00
C ASP A 28 2.40 9.86 7.33
N GLU A 29 2.19 9.47 8.60
CA GLU A 29 2.33 8.07 9.02
C GLU A 29 1.05 7.24 8.75
N GLU A 30 -0.11 7.88 8.77
CA GLU A 30 -1.38 7.20 8.50
C GLU A 30 -1.49 6.75 7.03
N ARG A 31 -0.99 7.57 6.11
CA ARG A 31 -0.91 7.25 4.67
C ARG A 31 0.01 6.06 4.39
N LYS A 32 1.13 5.94 5.11
CA LYS A 32 2.05 4.78 4.99
C LYS A 32 1.43 3.49 5.53
N ARG A 33 0.67 3.52 6.63
CA ARG A 33 0.06 2.30 7.20
C ARG A 33 -1.03 1.71 6.32
N ARG A 34 -1.89 2.54 5.71
CA ARG A 34 -2.90 2.07 4.73
C ARG A 34 -2.24 1.43 3.51
N MET A 35 -1.15 2.02 3.02
CA MET A 35 -0.46 1.56 1.81
C MET A 35 0.18 0.18 1.98
N LYS A 36 0.73 -0.15 3.16
CA LYS A 36 1.30 -1.48 3.45
C LYS A 36 0.25 -2.60 3.47
N ARG A 37 -0.95 -2.36 3.99
CA ARG A 37 -2.01 -3.40 3.99
C ARG A 37 -2.50 -3.69 2.58
N ILE A 38 -2.69 -2.63 1.78
CA ILE A 38 -3.14 -2.76 0.40
C ILE A 38 -2.09 -3.50 -0.44
N SER A 39 -0.80 -3.20 -0.27
CA SER A 39 0.27 -3.87 -1.02
C SER A 39 0.34 -5.38 -0.72
N VAL A 40 0.16 -5.78 0.55
CA VAL A 40 0.16 -7.21 0.93
C VAL A 40 -1.03 -7.95 0.32
N VAL A 41 -2.23 -7.37 0.38
CA VAL A 41 -3.45 -7.98 -0.18
C VAL A 41 -3.34 -8.14 -1.70
N ILE A 42 -2.84 -7.12 -2.41
CA ILE A 42 -2.62 -7.19 -3.86
C ILE A 42 -1.61 -8.29 -4.20
N GLY A 43 -0.51 -8.38 -3.45
CA GLY A 43 0.49 -9.44 -3.62
C GLY A 43 -0.10 -10.84 -3.45
N ILE A 44 -0.81 -11.09 -2.34
CA ILE A 44 -1.43 -12.40 -2.06
C ILE A 44 -2.45 -12.76 -3.15
N THR A 45 -3.30 -11.80 -3.54
CA THR A 45 -4.34 -12.04 -4.55
C THR A 45 -3.73 -12.34 -5.93
N GLY A 46 -2.68 -11.61 -6.31
CA GLY A 46 -1.96 -11.84 -7.57
C GLY A 46 -1.28 -13.21 -7.61
N VAL A 47 -0.62 -13.61 -6.52
CA VAL A 47 0.00 -14.95 -6.41
C VAL A 47 -1.06 -16.04 -6.46
N PHE A 48 -2.18 -15.87 -5.77
CA PHE A 48 -3.28 -16.84 -5.77
C PHE A 48 -3.88 -17.00 -7.17
N MET A 49 -4.16 -15.89 -7.88
CA MET A 49 -4.65 -15.93 -9.26
C MET A 49 -3.66 -16.58 -10.21
N LEU A 50 -2.36 -16.32 -10.08
CA LEU A 50 -1.33 -16.97 -10.89
C LEU A 50 -1.30 -18.49 -10.66
N LEU A 51 -1.39 -18.94 -9.41
CA LEU A 51 -1.45 -20.36 -9.08
C LEU A 51 -2.69 -21.04 -9.67
N LEU A 52 -3.85 -20.36 -9.65
CA LEU A 52 -5.07 -20.85 -10.28
C LEU A 52 -4.92 -20.98 -11.80
N LEU A 53 -4.29 -20.00 -12.46
CA LEU A 53 -4.01 -20.06 -13.90
C LEU A 53 -3.04 -21.19 -14.24
N LEU A 54 -1.99 -21.40 -13.46
CA LEU A 54 -1.07 -22.52 -13.64
C LEU A 54 -1.79 -23.86 -13.45
N ARG A 55 -2.71 -23.95 -12.48
CA ARG A 55 -3.53 -25.14 -12.29
C ARG A 55 -4.47 -25.39 -13.47
N ASP A 56 -5.15 -24.36 -13.96
CA ASP A 56 -6.03 -24.45 -15.11
C ASP A 56 -5.23 -24.84 -16.38
N ALA A 57 -4.05 -24.26 -16.59
CA ALA A 57 -3.14 -24.65 -17.66
C ALA A 57 -2.68 -26.11 -17.55
N ALA A 58 -2.38 -26.58 -16.33
CA ALA A 58 -2.03 -27.98 -16.09
C ALA A 58 -3.21 -28.93 -16.35
N MET A 59 -4.43 -28.53 -15.96
CA MET A 59 -5.66 -29.30 -16.20
C MET A 59 -6.05 -29.32 -17.68
N ARG A 60 -5.86 -28.20 -18.40
CA ARG A 60 -6.06 -28.11 -19.85
C ARG A 60 -4.96 -28.79 -20.66
N GLY A 61 -3.83 -29.12 -20.02
CA GLY A 61 -2.67 -29.76 -20.65
C GLY A 61 -2.80 -31.27 -20.88
N THR A 62 -3.83 -31.98 -20.38
CA THR A 62 -3.96 -33.43 -20.60
C THR A 62 -5.41 -33.93 -20.64
N ILE A 63 -6.12 -33.64 -21.74
CA ILE A 63 -7.00 -34.65 -22.34
C ILE A 63 -6.78 -34.59 -23.86
N PRO A 64 -5.79 -35.31 -24.43
CA PRO A 64 -5.82 -35.60 -25.85
C PRO A 64 -7.04 -36.50 -26.09
N HIS A 65 -8.17 -35.91 -26.46
CA HIS A 65 -9.29 -36.66 -27.04
C HIS A 65 -8.89 -37.03 -28.47
N PHE A 66 -8.10 -38.09 -28.61
CA PHE A 66 -7.93 -38.77 -29.89
C PHE A 66 -9.24 -39.48 -30.19
N SER A 67 -10.03 -38.91 -31.11
CA SER A 67 -11.10 -39.60 -31.84
C SER A 67 -10.86 -39.35 -33.33
#